data_AF-A0A925HPM8-F1
#
_entry.id   AF-A0A925HPM8-F1
#
_cell.length_a   1.000
_cell.length_b   1.000
_cell.length_c   1.000
_cell.angle_alpha   90.00
_cell.angle_beta   90.00
_cell.angle_gamma   90.00
#
_symmetry.space_group_name_H-M   'P 1'
#
loop_
_entity.id
_entity.type
_entity.pdbx_description
1 polymer ?
#
loop_
_entity_poly.entity_id
_entity_poly.type
_entity_poly.pdbx_seq_one_letter_code
_entity_poly.pdbx_strand_id
1 'polypeptide(L)'
;LARNMIVLSGLVPDQDIQIVYSGLRPGEKLYEELFEETEQIKPTAHTKIRRAVNVSAVQSDRLDLAIAHLETAISHGDDDELIRRLNEAVPTYTPMSPRSVEHIH
;
A
#
# COMPACT_ATOMS: atom_id res chain seq x y z
N LEU A 1 17.58 6.18 5.49
CA LEU A 1 17.44 7.34 4.58
C LEU A 1 17.63 8.67 5.31
N ALA A 2 16.83 8.99 6.35
CA ALA A 2 16.89 10.27 7.06
C ALA A 2 18.31 10.72 7.46
N ARG A 3 19.11 9.84 8.08
CA ARG A 3 20.52 10.11 8.42
C ARG A 3 21.36 10.54 7.21
N ASN A 4 21.24 9.84 6.09
CA ASN A 4 21.98 10.18 4.88
C ASN A 4 21.58 11.55 4.33
N MET A 5 20.29 11.90 4.40
CA MET A 5 19.81 13.22 3.96
C MET A 5 20.39 14.35 4.82
N ILE A 6 20.46 14.15 6.14
CA ILE A 6 21.09 15.10 7.08
C ILE A 6 22.57 15.31 6.72
N VAL A 7 23.32 14.21 6.51
CA VAL A 7 24.75 14.28 6.13
C VAL A 7 24.94 14.95 4.78
N LEU A 8 24.12 14.62 3.77
CA LEU A 8 24.18 15.25 2.45
C LEU A 8 23.85 16.75 2.49
N SER A 9 23.19 17.21 3.55
CA SER A 9 22.89 18.61 3.80
C SER A 9 24.00 19.34 4.58
N GLY A 10 25.11 18.65 4.88
CA GLY A 10 26.26 19.21 5.62
C GLY A 10 26.05 19.28 7.14
N LEU A 11 25.06 18.56 7.68
CA LEU A 11 24.70 18.56 9.10
C LEU A 11 25.06 17.23 9.77
N VAL A 12 25.21 17.26 11.09
CA VAL A 12 25.51 16.08 11.93
C VAL A 12 24.20 15.51 12.50
N PRO A 13 23.83 14.27 12.14
CA PRO A 13 22.66 13.60 12.72
C PRO A 13 22.77 13.49 14.23
N ASP A 14 21.63 13.62 14.91
CA ASP A 14 21.51 13.53 16.37
C ASP A 14 22.21 14.66 17.15
N GLN A 15 22.89 15.60 16.46
CA GLN A 15 23.44 16.84 17.02
C GLN A 15 22.71 18.08 16.48
N ASP A 16 22.74 18.29 15.16
CA ASP A 16 22.09 19.45 14.53
C ASP A 16 20.60 19.18 14.27
N ILE A 17 20.25 17.91 14.00
CA ILE A 17 18.88 17.45 13.76
C ILE A 17 18.67 16.12 14.48
N GLN A 18 17.74 16.07 15.43
CA GLN A 18 17.35 14.84 16.12
C GLN A 18 16.47 13.94 15.25
N ILE A 19 16.65 12.62 15.38
CA ILE A 19 15.80 11.61 14.73
C ILE A 19 14.90 10.96 15.76
N VAL A 20 13.59 11.10 15.56
CA VAL A 20 12.55 10.48 16.40
C VAL A 20 11.78 9.47 15.56
N TYR A 21 11.58 8.27 16.10
CA TYR A 21 10.71 7.26 15.49
C TYR A 21 9.29 7.43 16.01
N SER A 22 8.36 7.79 15.13
CA SER A 22 6.94 8.00 15.48
C SER A 22 6.07 6.75 15.34
N GLY A 23 6.65 5.62 14.94
CA GLY A 23 5.90 4.41 14.57
C GLY A 23 5.25 4.53 13.18
N LEU A 24 4.60 3.44 12.76
CA LEU A 24 3.84 3.36 11.50
C LEU A 24 2.47 4.02 11.67
N ARG A 25 2.00 4.71 10.63
CA ARG A 25 0.63 5.23 10.56
C ARG A 25 -0.35 4.09 10.24
N PRO A 26 -1.64 4.24 10.61
CA PRO A 26 -2.66 3.27 10.22
C PRO A 26 -2.66 3.06 8.70
N GLY A 27 -2.57 1.81 8.27
CA GLY A 27 -2.50 1.44 6.85
C GLY A 27 -1.09 1.45 6.23
N GLU A 28 -0.03 1.81 6.96
CA GLU A 28 1.34 1.74 6.44
C GLU A 28 1.96 0.34 6.60
N LYS A 29 2.60 -0.14 5.54
CA LYS A 29 3.44 -1.35 5.57
C LYS A 29 4.90 -0.99 5.90
N LEU A 30 5.58 -1.85 6.65
CA LEU A 30 7.02 -1.70 6.92
C LEU A 30 7.88 -2.06 5.70
N TYR A 31 7.40 -2.99 4.88
CA TYR A 31 8.01 -3.45 3.65
C TYR A 31 6.95 -3.55 2.56
N GLU A 32 7.28 -3.10 1.36
CA GLU A 32 6.43 -3.26 0.18
C GLU A 32 6.78 -4.57 -0.54
N GLU A 33 5.77 -5.32 -0.96
CA GLU A 33 5.96 -6.44 -1.87
C GLU A 33 6.22 -5.93 -3.29
N LEU A 34 7.28 -6.43 -3.96
CA LEU A 34 7.59 -6.00 -5.33
C LEU A 34 6.64 -6.62 -6.37
N PHE A 35 6.09 -7.80 -6.06
CA PHE A 35 5.14 -8.55 -6.88
C PHE A 35 4.21 -9.33 -5.96
N GLU A 36 2.96 -9.48 -6.37
CA GLU A 36 1.98 -10.31 -5.65
C GLU A 36 2.21 -11.81 -5.95
N GLU A 37 1.81 -12.69 -5.02
CA GLU A 37 1.96 -14.15 -5.20
C GLU A 37 1.22 -14.69 -6.43
N THR A 38 0.14 -14.00 -6.83
CA THR A 38 -0.71 -14.38 -7.96
C THR A 38 -0.14 -13.90 -9.31
N GLU A 39 0.93 -13.11 -9.31
CA GLU A 39 1.52 -12.56 -10.52
C GLU A 39 2.66 -13.43 -11.06
N GLN A 40 2.64 -13.67 -12.36
CA GLN A 40 3.74 -14.33 -13.06
C GLN A 40 4.72 -13.28 -13.60
N ILE A 41 5.97 -13.35 -13.15
CA ILE A 41 7.01 -12.41 -13.60
C ILE A 41 7.71 -12.94 -14.85
N LYS A 42 7.48 -12.29 -15.99
CA LYS A 42 8.09 -12.64 -17.29
C LYS A 42 9.26 -11.70 -17.63
N PRO A 43 10.34 -12.20 -18.23
CA PRO A 43 11.44 -11.35 -18.70
C PRO A 43 10.97 -10.47 -19.87
N THR A 44 11.68 -9.35 -20.08
CA THR A 44 11.57 -8.54 -21.31
C THR A 44 12.90 -8.53 -22.04
N ALA A 45 13.00 -7.82 -23.17
CA ALA A 45 14.25 -7.66 -23.92
C ALA A 45 15.36 -6.94 -23.11
N HIS A 46 14.98 -6.09 -22.13
CA HIS A 46 15.93 -5.39 -21.28
C HIS A 46 16.08 -6.08 -19.93
N THR A 47 17.32 -6.37 -19.51
CA THR A 47 17.64 -7.19 -18.33
C THR A 47 17.14 -6.61 -17.01
N LYS A 48 16.96 -5.29 -16.92
CA LYS A 48 16.41 -4.61 -15.73
C LYS A 48 14.88 -4.41 -15.75
N ILE A 49 14.18 -4.86 -16.80
CA ILE A 49 12.73 -4.67 -16.95
C ILE A 49 12.05 -6.04 -16.97
N ARG A 50 11.09 -6.24 -16.08
CA ARG A 50 10.29 -7.47 -15.98
C ARG A 50 8.81 -7.10 -16.13
N ARG A 51 8.01 -8.01 -16.71
CA ARG A 51 6.56 -7.84 -16.87
C ARG A 51 5.84 -8.71 -15.85
N ALA A 52 5.10 -8.10 -14.93
CA ALA A 52 4.11 -8.80 -14.12
C ALA A 52 2.91 -9.14 -15.01
N VAL A 53 2.48 -10.40 -14.99
CA VAL A 53 1.30 -10.86 -15.71
C VAL A 53 0.33 -11.43 -14.68
N ASN A 54 -0.81 -10.76 -14.54
CA ASN A 54 -1.89 -11.27 -13.73
C ASN A 54 -2.55 -12.46 -14.44
N VAL A 55 -2.79 -13.55 -13.70
CA VAL A 55 -3.36 -14.79 -14.24
C VAL A 55 -4.89 -14.70 -14.35
N SER A 56 -5.53 -13.79 -13.60
CA SER A 56 -6.96 -13.52 -13.69
C SER A 56 -7.22 -12.27 -14.54
N ALA A 57 -7.92 -12.45 -15.66
CA ALA A 57 -8.40 -11.31 -16.43
C ALA A 57 -9.58 -10.67 -15.68
N VAL A 58 -9.43 -9.42 -15.26
CA VAL A 58 -10.54 -8.62 -14.76
C VAL A 58 -11.44 -8.30 -15.95
N GLN A 59 -12.71 -8.69 -15.87
CA GLN A 59 -13.72 -8.37 -16.89
C GLN A 59 -14.14 -6.90 -16.72
N SER A 60 -14.13 -6.11 -17.81
CA SER A 60 -14.42 -4.66 -17.78
C SER A 60 -15.74 -4.33 -17.07
N ASP A 61 -16.80 -5.07 -17.39
CA ASP A 61 -18.14 -4.85 -16.83
C ASP A 61 -18.17 -5.02 -15.29
N ARG A 62 -17.31 -5.90 -14.75
CA ARG A 62 -17.19 -6.09 -13.30
C ARG A 62 -16.48 -4.92 -12.62
N LEU A 63 -15.53 -4.29 -13.32
CA LEU A 63 -14.82 -3.11 -12.81
C LEU A 63 -15.75 -1.89 -12.77
N ASP A 64 -16.50 -1.64 -13.84
CA ASP A 64 -17.43 -0.50 -13.90
C ASP A 64 -18.50 -0.59 -12.81
N LEU A 65 -19.04 -1.79 -12.58
CA LEU A 65 -20.00 -2.02 -11.50
C LEU A 65 -19.38 -1.82 -10.11
N ALA A 66 -18.15 -2.28 -9.90
CA ALA A 66 -17.45 -2.10 -8.64
C ALA A 66 -17.22 -0.61 -8.34
N ILE A 67 -16.80 0.17 -9.35
CA ILE A 67 -16.61 1.62 -9.22
C ILE A 67 -17.93 2.31 -8.86
N ALA A 68 -19.02 2.00 -9.56
CA ALA A 68 -20.33 2.59 -9.27
C ALA A 68 -20.82 2.30 -7.83
N HIS A 69 -20.56 1.09 -7.32
CA HIS A 69 -20.88 0.75 -5.92
C HIS A 69 -20.03 1.54 -4.92
N LEU A 70 -18.74 1.75 -5.20
CA LEU A 70 -17.86 2.57 -4.35
C LEU A 70 -18.31 4.04 -4.34
N GLU A 71 -18.63 4.62 -5.50
CA GLU A 71 -19.17 5.99 -5.59
C GLU A 71 -20.45 6.17 -4.80
N THR A 72 -21.32 5.14 -4.83
CA THR A 72 -22.56 5.14 -4.04
C THR A 72 -22.23 5.12 -2.54
N ALA A 73 -21.34 4.25 -2.07
CA ALA A 73 -20.96 4.20 -0.65
C ALA A 73 -20.35 5.54 -0.16
N ILE A 74 -19.50 6.16 -0.98
CA ILE A 74 -18.88 7.46 -0.69
C ILE A 74 -19.95 8.56 -0.58
N SER A 75 -20.91 8.61 -1.51
CA SER A 75 -21.95 9.65 -1.50
C SER A 75 -22.90 9.57 -0.30
N HIS A 76 -23.02 8.38 0.31
CA HIS A 76 -23.81 8.18 1.53
C HIS A 76 -22.98 8.30 2.83
N GLY A 77 -21.66 8.44 2.74
CA GLY A 77 -20.76 8.54 3.89
C GLY A 77 -20.70 7.26 4.74
N ASP A 78 -20.88 6.10 4.12
CA ASP A 78 -20.89 4.80 4.79
C ASP A 78 -19.53 4.11 4.63
N ASP A 79 -18.63 4.34 5.60
CA ASP A 79 -17.27 3.81 5.60
C ASP A 79 -17.24 2.27 5.69
N ASP A 80 -18.20 1.67 6.39
CA ASP A 80 -18.29 0.22 6.54
C ASP A 80 -18.71 -0.43 5.20
N GLU A 81 -19.71 0.14 4.53
CA GLU A 81 -20.10 -0.29 3.19
C GLU A 81 -18.97 -0.05 2.18
N LEU A 82 -18.25 1.08 2.26
CA LEU A 82 -17.12 1.37 1.41
C LEU A 82 -16.00 0.33 1.55
N ILE A 83 -15.58 0.02 2.78
CA ILE A 83 -14.57 -1.00 3.05
C ILE A 83 -15.04 -2.37 2.56
N ARG A 84 -16.32 -2.70 2.77
CA ARG A 84 -16.89 -3.97 2.31
C ARG A 84 -16.85 -4.10 0.79
N ARG A 85 -17.30 -3.07 0.06
CA ARG A 85 -17.25 -3.03 -1.42
C ARG A 85 -15.82 -3.08 -1.95
N LEU A 86 -14.89 -2.43 -1.28
CA LEU A 86 -13.47 -2.47 -1.63
C LEU A 86 -12.89 -3.87 -1.49
N ASN A 87 -13.20 -4.59 -0.41
CA ASN A 87 -12.80 -5.99 -0.22
C ASN A 87 -13.43 -6.93 -1.26
N GLU A 88 -14.68 -6.70 -1.68
CA GLU A 88 -15.31 -7.47 -2.75
C GLU A 88 -14.60 -7.26 -4.10
N ALA A 89 -14.22 -6.03 -4.41
CA ALA A 89 -13.57 -5.66 -5.66
C ALA A 89 -12.09 -6.08 -5.70
N VAL A 90 -11.39 -5.99 -4.57
CA VAL A 90 -9.98 -6.30 -4.40
C VAL A 90 -9.82 -7.28 -3.23
N PRO A 91 -9.98 -8.59 -3.45
CA PRO A 91 -9.94 -9.59 -2.38
C PRO A 91 -8.61 -9.68 -1.62
N THR A 92 -7.53 -9.15 -2.18
CA THR A 92 -6.21 -9.07 -1.53
C THR A 92 -6.06 -7.86 -0.62
N TYR A 93 -7.02 -6.93 -0.62
CA TYR A 93 -7.01 -5.80 0.29
C TYR A 93 -7.13 -6.29 1.74
N THR A 94 -6.17 -5.91 2.57
CA THR A 94 -6.20 -6.19 4.01
C THR A 94 -6.20 -4.86 4.75
N PRO A 95 -7.33 -4.43 5.33
CA PRO A 95 -7.36 -3.22 6.13
C PRO A 95 -6.52 -3.42 7.40
N MET A 96 -5.35 -2.76 7.47
CA MET A 96 -4.51 -2.80 8.66
C MET A 96 -5.13 -1.92 9.76
N SER A 97 -5.90 -2.54 10.66
CA SER A 97 -6.52 -1.84 11.78
C SER A 97 -5.44 -1.34 12.77
N PRO A 98 -5.56 -0.13 13.33
CA PRO A 98 -4.56 0.43 14.26
C PRO A 98 -4.46 -0.26 15.64
N ARG A 99 -5.12 -1.41 15.87
CA ARG A 99 -5.25 -2.05 17.20
C ARG A 99 -4.16 -3.05 17.58
N SER A 100 -3.02 -3.07 16.88
CA SER A 100 -1.93 -4.00 17.18
C SER A 100 -0.59 -3.28 17.31
N VAL A 101 -0.54 -2.29 18.22
CA VAL A 101 0.74 -1.86 18.77
C VAL A 101 0.68 -2.19 20.26
N GLU A 102 1.03 -3.43 20.60
CA GLU A 102 1.37 -3.74 21.98
C GLU A 102 2.56 -2.85 22.38
N HIS A 103 2.41 -2.20 23.52
CA HIS A 103 3.45 -1.41 24.16
C HIS A 103 4.68 -2.28 24.41
N ILE A 104 5.75 -2.04 23.65
CA ILE A 104 7.09 -2.47 24.07
C ILE A 104 7.69 -1.30 24.86
N HIS A 105 7.67 -1.42 26.19
CA HIS A 105 8.54 -0.69 27.11
C HIS A 105 9.69 -1.61 27.52
#